data_AF-A0A8J2Y876-F1
#
_entry.id   AF-A0A8J2Y876-F1
#
_cell.length_a   1.000
_cell.length_b   1.000
_cell.length_c   1.000
_cell.angle_alpha   90.00
_cell.angle_beta   90.00
_cell.angle_gamma   90.00
#
_symmetry.space_group_name_H-M   'P 1'
#
loop_
_entity.id
_entity.type
_entity.pdbx_description
1 polymer ?
#
loop_
_entity_poly.entity_id
_entity_poly.type
_entity_poly.pdbx_seq_one_letter_code
_entity_poly.pdbx_strand_id
1 'polypeptide(L)' 'MHFKEIITAIKERREAFQITQEDLSKRSGVGLRTLKQLESGKGNPTLTTVQKIGDALGLELVFQVKDMTK' A
#
# COMPACT_ATOMS: atom_id res chain seq x y z
N MET A 1 -1.37 3.64 -14.25
CA MET A 1 0.08 3.82 -13.99
C MET A 1 0.37 4.03 -12.51
N HIS A 2 -0.31 4.95 -11.81
CA HIS A 2 -0.08 5.23 -10.37
C HIS A 2 -0.32 4.07 -9.39
N PHE A 3 -1.23 3.15 -9.70
CA PHE A 3 -1.50 2.03 -8.79
C PHE A 3 -0.27 1.14 -8.58
N LYS A 4 0.57 0.97 -9.60
CA LYS A 4 1.80 0.19 -9.51
C LYS A 4 2.84 0.85 -8.61
N GLU A 5 2.93 2.19 -8.66
CA GLU A 5 3.85 2.98 -7.81
C GLU A 5 3.47 2.85 -6.34
N ILE A 6 2.17 2.95 -6.02
CA ILE A 6 1.65 2.75 -4.65
C ILE A 6 1.97 1.35 -4.14
N ILE A 7 1.76 0.32 -4.96
CA ILE A 7 2.07 -1.07 -4.58
C ILE A 7 3.56 -1.24 -4.30
N THR A 8 4.41 -0.72 -5.18
CA THR A 8 5.87 -0.78 -5.00
C THR A 8 6.28 -0.10 -3.70
N ALA A 9 5.79 1.12 -3.44
CA ALA A 9 6.13 1.86 -2.22
C ALA A 9 5.70 1.10 -0.94
N ILE A 10 4.50 0.53 -0.92
CA ILE A 10 4.02 -0.30 0.20
C ILE A 10 4.91 -1.52 0.40
N LYS A 11 5.25 -2.22 -0.69
CA LYS A 11 6.05 -3.45 -0.64
C LYS A 11 7.47 -3.18 -0.16
N GLU A 12 8.13 -2.17 -0.71
CA GLU A 12 9.48 -1.75 -0.30
C GLU A 12 9.49 -1.33 1.17
N ARG A 13 8.48 -0.58 1.60
CA ARG A 13 8.37 -0.17 3.01
C ARG A 13 8.17 -1.35 3.95
N ARG A 14 7.34 -2.33 3.55
CA ARG A 14 7.13 -3.57 4.30
C ARG A 14 8.44 -4.38 4.43
N GLU A 15 9.18 -4.50 3.33
CA GLU A 15 10.47 -5.21 3.29
C GLU A 15 11.54 -4.48 4.12
N ALA A 16 11.56 -3.15 4.11
CA ALA A 16 12.44 -2.35 4.97
C ALA A 16 12.15 -2.53 6.47
N PHE A 17 10.89 -2.82 6.83
CA PHE A 17 10.51 -3.19 8.20
C PHE A 17 10.70 -4.67 8.53
N GLN A 18 11.13 -5.49 7.55
CA GLN A 18 11.32 -6.93 7.72
C GLN A 18 10.10 -7.67 8.27
N ILE A 19 8.89 -7.17 7.97
CA ILE A 19 7.64 -7.80 8.40
C ILE A 19 6.99 -8.59 7.26
N THR A 20 6.27 -9.65 7.62
CA THR A 20 5.54 -10.46 6.65
C THR A 20 4.23 -9.76 6.24
N GLN A 21 3.60 -10.26 5.17
CA GLN A 21 2.24 -9.82 4.80
C GLN A 21 1.21 -10.12 5.90
N GLU A 22 1.43 -11.17 6.70
CA GLU A 22 0.57 -11.54 7.82
C GLU A 22 0.70 -10.55 8.97
N ASP A 23 1.92 -10.11 9.26
CA ASP A 23 2.18 -9.08 10.28
C ASP A 23 1.58 -7.74 9.87
N LEU A 24 1.74 -7.36 8.61
CA LEU A 24 1.12 -6.14 8.08
C LEU A 24 -0.41 -6.23 8.08
N SER A 25 -0.97 -7.39 7.76
CA SER A 25 -2.41 -7.65 7.84
C SER A 25 -2.94 -7.43 9.26
N LYS A 26 -2.24 -7.97 10.27
CA LYS A 26 -2.58 -7.78 11.69
C LYS A 26 -2.46 -6.33 12.13
N ARG A 27 -1.39 -5.63 11.73
CA ARG A 27 -1.17 -4.20 12.09
C ARG A 27 -2.17 -3.26 11.44
N SER A 28 -2.48 -3.46 10.16
CA SER A 28 -3.39 -2.58 9.40
C SER A 28 -4.87 -2.90 9.60
N GLY A 29 -5.19 -4.08 10.16
CA GLY A 29 -6.56 -4.59 10.23
C GLY A 29 -7.15 -4.92 8.84
N VAL A 30 -6.32 -4.95 7.79
CA VAL A 30 -6.72 -5.33 6.44
C VAL A 30 -6.51 -6.83 6.28
N GLY A 31 -7.50 -7.53 5.73
CA GLY A 31 -7.42 -8.98 5.54
C GLY A 31 -6.25 -9.40 4.65
N LEU A 32 -5.58 -10.50 5.03
CA LEU A 32 -4.41 -11.03 4.31
C LEU A 32 -4.66 -11.26 2.82
N ARG A 33 -5.87 -11.74 2.46
CA ARG A 33 -6.26 -11.94 1.05
C ARG A 33 -6.22 -10.63 0.27
N THR A 34 -6.77 -9.56 0.84
CA THR A 34 -6.78 -8.22 0.25
C THR A 34 -5.36 -7.70 0.08
N LEU A 35 -4.50 -7.94 1.06
CA LEU A 35 -3.10 -7.50 1.03
C LEU A 35 -2.29 -8.24 -0.05
N LYS A 36 -2.48 -9.56 -0.19
CA LYS A 36 -1.90 -10.37 -1.28
C LYS A 36 -2.39 -9.91 -2.65
N GLN A 37 -3.68 -9.62 -2.77
CA GLN A 37 -4.28 -9.09 -4.00
C GLN A 37 -3.71 -7.72 -4.37
N LEU A 38 -3.53 -6.84 -3.38
CA LEU A 38 -2.90 -5.53 -3.55
C LEU A 38 -1.44 -5.68 -4.01
N GLU A 39 -0.60 -6.42 -3.28
CA GLU A 39 0.84 -6.55 -3.62
C GLU A 39 1.10 -7.29 -4.94
N SER A 40 0.18 -8.16 -5.37
CA SER A 40 0.26 -8.84 -6.67
C SER A 40 -0.29 -8.00 -7.83
N GLY A 41 -0.79 -6.79 -7.56
CA GLY A 41 -1.44 -5.92 -8.55
C GLY A 41 -2.80 -6.45 -9.04
N LYS A 42 -3.34 -7.49 -8.39
CA LYS A 42 -4.62 -8.12 -8.71
C LYS A 42 -5.69 -7.65 -7.73
N GLY A 43 -6.23 -6.44 -7.94
CA GLY A 43 -7.34 -5.93 -7.14
C GLY A 43 -7.52 -4.42 -7.30
N ASN A 44 -8.66 -3.93 -6.86
CA ASN A 44 -8.95 -2.49 -6.78
C ASN A 44 -9.26 -2.13 -5.32
N PRO A 45 -8.23 -1.92 -4.48
CA PRO A 45 -8.43 -1.56 -3.08
C PRO A 45 -9.06 -0.17 -2.98
N THR A 46 -9.93 0.00 -2.00
CA THR A 46 -10.47 1.32 -1.68
C THR A 46 -9.38 2.24 -1.13
N LEU A 47 -9.57 3.55 -1.26
CA LEU A 47 -8.68 4.54 -0.66
C LEU A 47 -8.47 4.29 0.85
N THR A 48 -9.54 3.94 1.55
CA THR A 48 -9.51 3.58 2.97
C THR A 48 -8.60 2.39 3.26
N THR A 49 -8.56 1.40 2.38
CA THR A 49 -7.69 0.23 2.52
C THR A 49 -6.22 0.63 2.36
N VAL A 50 -5.93 1.45 1.34
CA VAL A 50 -4.58 1.95 1.10
C VAL A 50 -4.10 2.81 2.26
N GLN A 51 -4.96 3.70 2.78
CA GLN A 51 -4.67 4.52 3.95
C GLN A 51 -4.32 3.67 5.17
N LYS A 52 -5.14 2.68 5.53
CA LYS A 52 -4.87 1.79 6.68
C LYS A 52 -3.54 1.05 6.57
N ILE A 53 -3.18 0.61 5.36
CA ILE A 53 -1.90 -0.05 5.11
C ILE A 53 -0.75 0.96 5.25
N GLY A 54 -0.92 2.16 4.70
CA GLY A 54 0.03 3.26 4.82
C GLY A 54 0.28 3.62 6.28
N ASP A 55 -0.77 3.88 7.06
CA ASP A 55 -0.70 4.22 8.48
C ASP A 55 0.07 3.14 9.28
N ALA A 56 -0.21 1.86 9.00
CA ALA A 56 0.46 0.73 9.65
C ALA A 56 1.97 0.64 9.32
N LEU A 57 2.38 1.21 8.20
CA LEU A 57 3.77 1.29 7.71
C LEU A 57 4.42 2.65 7.99
N GLY A 58 3.70 3.58 8.65
CA GLY A 58 4.15 4.95 8.87
C GLY A 58 4.30 5.76 7.58
N LEU A 59 3.43 5.51 6.60
CA LEU A 59 3.31 6.25 5.36
C LEU A 59 2.07 7.15 5.40
N GLU A 60 2.16 8.29 4.74
CA GLU A 60 1.04 9.21 4.59
C GLU A 60 0.64 9.31 3.12
N LEU A 61 -0.67 9.26 2.86
CA LEU A 61 -1.20 9.48 1.52
C LEU A 61 -1.38 10.98 1.29
N VAL A 62 -0.68 11.52 0.30
CA VAL A 62 -0.71 12.95 -0.04
C VAL A 62 -1.14 13.18 -1.49
N PHE A 63 -1.83 14.28 -1.72
CA PHE A 63 -2.04 14.80 -3.07
C PHE A 63 -0.85 15.67 -3.46
N GLN A 64 -0.39 15.50 -4.70
CA GLN A 64 0.65 16.33 -5.28
C GLN A 64 0.13 16.99 -6.55
N VAL A 65 0.64 18.18 -6.86
CA VAL A 65 0.33 18.87 -8.10
C VAL A 65 0.79 17.99 -9.26
N LYS A 66 -0.11 17.72 -10.21
CA LYS A 66 0.23 16.94 -11.40
C LYS A 66 1.17 17.76 -12.26
N ASP A 67 2.36 17.24 -12.55
CA ASP A 67 3.23 17.84 -13.56
C ASP A 67 2.50 17.81 -14.91
N MET A 68 2.17 18.99 -15.43
CA MET A 68 1.45 19.18 -16.70
C MET A 68 2.40 19.23 -17.91
N THR A 69 3.68 18.93 -17.72
CA THR A 69 4.76 19.09 -18.72
C THR A 69 5.08 17.82 -19.52
N LYS A 70 4.14 16.86 -19.59
CA LYS A 70 4.24 15.68 -20.46
C LYS A 70 3.24 15.73 -21.60
#